data_AF-A0A6M0A249-F1
#
_entry.id   AF-A0A6M0A249-F1
#
_cell.length_a   1.000
_cell.length_b   1.000
_cell.length_c   1.000
_cell.angle_alpha   90.00
_cell.angle_beta   90.00
_cell.angle_gamma   90.00
#
_symmetry.space_group_name_H-M   'P 1'
#
loop_
_entity.id
_entity.type
_entity.pdbx_description
1 polymer ?
#
loop_
_entity_poly.entity_id
_entity_poly.type
_entity_poly.pdbx_seq_one_letter_code
_entity_poly.pdbx_strand_id
1 'polypeptide(L)'
;MEICNNHLFEFHIREELLQLIFSPEFTQYNLVFDDYGFGLMSRAMLLSRIYPLERFVTQGAFKRRLGYGQEERSSGDVQKFAKSGSKLARTELYLWCYSVVAKGNKLTSEIGKQIEAKYQEISEKLRPTVKGAKFAKLCNARTVAVALRWLYRDLRRNCLK
;
A
#
# COMPACT_ATOMS: atom_id res chain seq x y z
N MET A 1 -20.55 29.83 -6.74
CA MET A 1 -20.15 29.95 -5.31
C MET A 1 -20.06 28.58 -4.60
N GLU A 2 -20.39 27.45 -5.24
CA GLU A 2 -20.25 26.11 -4.63
C GLU A 2 -18.82 25.54 -4.64
N ILE A 3 -17.97 25.99 -5.58
CA ILE A 3 -16.60 25.47 -5.72
C ILE A 3 -15.72 25.84 -4.51
N CYS A 4 -15.86 27.06 -3.96
CA CYS A 4 -15.08 27.47 -2.77
C CYS A 4 -15.44 26.67 -1.51
N ASN A 5 -16.71 26.35 -1.29
CA ASN A 5 -17.15 25.60 -0.11
C ASN A 5 -16.60 24.16 -0.13
N ASN A 6 -16.56 23.53 -1.30
CA ASN A 6 -15.99 22.18 -1.43
C ASN A 6 -14.47 22.17 -1.19
N HIS A 7 -13.73 23.18 -1.67
CA HIS A 7 -12.29 23.27 -1.42
C HIS A 7 -11.97 23.50 0.06
N LEU A 8 -12.75 24.35 0.74
CA LEU A 8 -12.60 24.58 2.18
C LEU A 8 -12.92 23.32 2.97
N PHE A 9 -13.93 22.56 2.56
CA PHE A 9 -14.28 21.30 3.20
C PHE A 9 -13.20 20.22 3.00
N GLU A 10 -12.66 20.07 1.78
CA GLU A 10 -11.54 19.18 1.51
C GLU A 10 -10.30 19.55 2.33
N PHE A 11 -10.03 20.85 2.48
CA PHE A 11 -8.93 21.32 3.31
C PHE A 11 -9.12 20.92 4.78
N HIS A 12 -10.29 21.15 5.36
CA HIS A 12 -10.58 20.76 6.74
C HIS A 12 -10.45 19.25 6.96
N ILE A 13 -10.99 18.43 6.06
CA ILE A 13 -10.85 16.97 6.15
C ILE A 13 -9.37 16.56 6.12
N ARG A 14 -8.56 17.21 5.27
CA ARG A 14 -7.13 16.89 5.19
C ARG A 14 -6.38 17.27 6.46
N GLU A 15 -6.71 18.41 7.06
CA GLU A 15 -6.12 18.85 8.34
C GLU A 15 -6.50 17.91 9.48
N GLU A 16 -7.78 17.56 9.61
CA GLU A 16 -8.23 16.57 10.60
C GLU A 16 -7.55 15.22 10.40
N LEU A 17 -7.44 14.77 9.15
CA LEU A 17 -6.76 13.53 8.83
C LEU A 17 -5.28 13.60 9.19
N LEU A 18 -4.59 14.71 8.93
CA LEU A 18 -3.20 14.90 9.34
C LEU A 18 -3.04 14.75 10.86
N GLN A 19 -3.89 15.42 11.63
CA GLN A 19 -3.85 15.34 13.10
C GLN A 19 -4.06 13.91 13.60
N LEU A 20 -5.01 13.18 13.03
CA LEU A 20 -5.28 11.79 13.40
C LEU A 20 -4.13 10.85 13.00
N ILE A 21 -3.56 11.02 11.82
CA ILE A 21 -2.50 10.13 11.31
C ILE A 21 -1.19 10.33 12.06
N PHE A 22 -0.91 11.53 12.52
CA PHE A 22 0.29 11.86 13.29
C PHE A 22 0.02 11.92 14.81
N SER A 23 -1.05 11.28 15.28
CA SER A 23 -1.25 11.10 16.72
C SER A 23 -0.13 10.25 17.33
N PRO A 24 0.20 10.44 18.62
CA PRO A 24 1.33 9.78 19.26
C PRO A 24 1.29 8.26 19.16
N GLU A 25 0.11 7.63 19.20
CA GLU A 25 -0.02 6.16 19.10
C GLU A 25 0.45 5.60 17.74
N PHE A 26 0.47 6.40 16.68
CA PHE A 26 0.92 5.97 15.35
C PHE A 26 2.38 6.33 15.05
N THR A 27 3.12 6.91 16.01
CA THR A 27 4.52 7.32 15.81
C THR A 27 5.39 6.20 15.23
N GLN A 28 5.33 4.99 15.81
CA GLN A 28 6.13 3.85 15.32
C GLN A 28 5.69 3.37 13.93
N TYR A 29 4.39 3.44 13.61
CA TYR A 29 3.90 3.12 12.28
C TYR A 29 4.40 4.15 11.26
N ASN A 30 4.35 5.44 11.61
CA ASN A 30 4.77 6.52 10.74
C ASN A 30 6.26 6.50 10.40
N LEU A 31 7.12 6.14 11.36
CA LEU A 31 8.55 5.93 11.10
C LEU A 31 8.78 4.83 10.06
N VAL A 32 8.08 3.70 10.20
CA VAL A 32 8.13 2.64 9.18
C VAL A 32 7.55 3.15 7.86
N PHE A 33 6.48 3.94 7.86
CA PHE A 33 5.88 4.46 6.63
C PHE A 33 6.77 5.47 5.89
N ASP A 34 7.60 6.23 6.60
CA ASP A 34 8.59 7.14 6.01
C ASP A 34 9.59 6.35 5.14
N ASP A 35 10.05 5.19 5.61
CA ASP A 35 10.97 4.33 4.87
C ASP A 35 10.39 3.81 3.55
N TYR A 36 9.07 3.74 3.42
CA TYR A 36 8.37 3.29 2.20
C TYR A 36 7.90 4.47 1.34
N GLY A 37 8.12 5.71 1.78
CA GLY A 37 7.64 6.91 1.08
C GLY A 37 6.11 6.98 0.99
N PHE A 38 5.38 6.43 1.97
CA PHE A 38 3.92 6.53 1.97
C PHE A 38 3.47 7.97 2.27
N GLY A 39 2.64 8.53 1.39
CA GLY A 39 1.96 9.81 1.61
C GLY A 39 0.75 9.68 2.54
N LEU A 40 0.12 10.81 2.86
CA LEU A 40 -1.01 10.90 3.80
C LEU A 40 -2.12 9.87 3.53
N MET A 41 -2.58 9.78 2.27
CA MET A 41 -3.67 8.86 1.89
C MET A 41 -3.29 7.40 2.06
N SER A 42 -2.05 7.05 1.74
CA SER A 42 -1.53 5.69 1.92
C SER A 42 -1.45 5.34 3.40
N ARG A 43 -0.98 6.27 4.25
CA ARG A 43 -0.95 6.10 5.72
C ARG A 43 -2.35 5.91 6.29
N ALA A 44 -3.28 6.78 5.92
CA ALA A 44 -4.68 6.69 6.36
C ALA A 44 -5.35 5.38 5.96
N MET A 45 -5.16 4.98 4.71
CA MET A 45 -5.67 3.71 4.22
C MET A 45 -5.04 2.53 4.97
N LEU A 46 -3.72 2.55 5.21
CA LEU A 46 -3.03 1.49 5.93
C LEU A 46 -3.50 1.43 7.39
N LEU A 47 -3.40 2.52 8.15
CA LEU A 47 -3.78 2.57 9.57
C LEU A 47 -5.23 2.16 9.80
N SER A 48 -6.18 2.67 9.01
CA SER A 48 -7.60 2.28 9.10
C SER A 48 -7.87 0.80 8.87
N ARG A 49 -6.90 0.05 8.34
CA ARG A 49 -7.07 -1.37 7.99
C ARG A 49 -6.21 -2.31 8.80
N ILE A 50 -5.03 -1.87 9.20
CA ILE A 50 -4.02 -2.72 9.85
C ILE A 50 -3.90 -2.44 11.34
N TYR A 51 -4.50 -1.36 11.86
CA TYR A 51 -4.52 -1.09 13.28
C TYR A 51 -5.70 -1.81 13.98
N PRO A 52 -5.51 -2.39 15.17
CA PRO A 52 -4.22 -2.71 15.81
C PRO A 52 -3.52 -3.90 15.12
N LEU A 53 -2.18 -3.83 14.99
CA LEU A 53 -1.37 -4.77 14.19
C LEU A 53 -1.34 -6.19 14.77
N GLU A 54 -1.53 -6.33 16.07
CA GLU A 54 -1.61 -7.57 16.84
C GLU A 54 -2.66 -8.54 16.27
N ARG A 55 -3.69 -8.00 15.62
CA ARG A 55 -4.74 -8.80 14.95
C ARG A 55 -4.21 -9.62 13.77
N PHE A 56 -3.04 -9.27 13.23
CA PHE A 56 -2.46 -9.92 12.06
C PHE A 56 -1.31 -10.86 12.46
N VAL A 57 -1.68 -12.06 12.90
CA VAL A 57 -0.73 -13.12 13.31
C VAL A 57 0.14 -13.60 12.15
N THR A 58 -0.36 -13.54 10.92
CA THR A 58 0.38 -13.99 9.72
C THR A 58 0.44 -12.92 8.65
N GLN A 59 1.52 -12.96 7.86
CA GLN A 59 1.68 -12.12 6.67
C GLN A 59 0.53 -12.33 5.66
N GLY A 60 -0.03 -13.55 5.59
CA GLY A 60 -1.17 -13.86 4.74
C GLY A 60 -2.43 -13.09 5.14
N ALA A 61 -2.75 -13.06 6.44
CA ALA A 61 -3.89 -12.31 6.97
C ALA A 61 -3.74 -10.80 6.73
N PHE A 62 -2.53 -10.26 6.96
CA PHE A 62 -2.19 -8.87 6.66
C PHE A 62 -2.43 -8.52 5.19
N LYS A 63 -1.86 -9.30 4.28
CA LYS A 63 -2.01 -9.09 2.83
C LYS A 63 -3.46 -9.25 2.38
N ARG A 64 -4.20 -10.22 2.93
CA ARG A 64 -5.63 -10.43 2.63
C ARG A 64 -6.45 -9.18 2.96
N ARG A 65 -6.22 -8.58 4.13
CA ARG A 65 -6.90 -7.34 4.55
C ARG A 65 -6.68 -6.17 3.59
N LEU A 66 -5.48 -6.08 3.02
CA LEU A 66 -5.10 -5.06 2.02
C LEU A 66 -5.49 -5.43 0.59
N GLY A 67 -6.11 -6.60 0.39
CA GLY A 67 -6.56 -7.08 -0.92
C GLY A 67 -5.48 -7.65 -1.82
N TYR A 68 -4.35 -8.04 -1.22
CA TYR A 68 -3.22 -8.74 -1.85
C TYR A 68 -3.09 -10.19 -1.36
N GLY A 69 -4.18 -10.76 -0.86
CA GLY A 69 -4.35 -12.19 -0.58
C GLY A 69 -5.35 -12.84 -1.54
N GLN A 70 -5.23 -14.15 -1.73
CA GLN A 70 -6.24 -14.95 -2.43
C GLN A 70 -7.31 -15.41 -1.42
N GLU A 71 -8.57 -15.35 -1.83
CA GLU A 71 -9.69 -16.00 -1.16
C GLU A 71 -10.22 -17.10 -2.07
N GLU A 72 -10.34 -18.30 -1.53
CA GLU A 72 -11.09 -19.37 -2.17
C GLU A 72 -12.58 -19.08 -1.94
N ARG A 73 -13.31 -18.75 -3.01
CA ARG A 73 -14.76 -18.64 -2.94
C ARG A 73 -15.34 -19.98 -3.37
N SER A 74 -15.92 -20.69 -2.41
CA SER A 74 -16.73 -21.89 -2.66
C SER A 74 -18.21 -21.50 -2.59
N SER A 75 -18.85 -21.43 -3.76
CA SER A 75 -20.29 -21.31 -3.90
C SER A 75 -20.71 -22.43 -4.85
N GLY A 76 -21.14 -23.54 -4.25
CA GLY A 76 -21.95 -24.60 -4.85
C GLY A 76 -21.35 -25.46 -5.95
N ASP A 77 -20.57 -24.92 -6.89
CA ASP A 77 -20.11 -25.68 -8.05
C ASP A 77 -18.88 -25.11 -8.77
N VAL A 78 -18.26 -24.03 -8.26
CA VAL A 78 -17.03 -23.50 -8.88
C VAL A 78 -16.03 -23.03 -7.84
N GLN A 79 -14.88 -23.70 -7.77
CA GLN A 79 -13.71 -23.20 -7.07
C GLN A 79 -13.05 -22.09 -7.90
N LYS A 80 -13.34 -20.82 -7.58
CA LYS A 80 -12.63 -19.66 -8.16
C LYS A 80 -11.84 -18.96 -7.05
N PHE A 81 -10.55 -18.75 -7.30
CA PHE A 81 -9.74 -17.83 -6.51
C PHE A 81 -10.19 -16.40 -6.82
N ALA A 82 -10.88 -15.78 -5.87
CA ALA A 82 -11.29 -14.38 -5.96
C ALA A 82 -10.23 -13.48 -5.32
N LYS A 83 -10.13 -12.25 -5.82
CA LYS A 83 -9.35 -11.20 -5.15
C LYS A 83 -10.08 -10.83 -3.86
N SER A 84 -9.47 -11.11 -2.71
CA SER A 84 -9.97 -10.68 -1.40
C SER A 84 -9.78 -9.16 -1.21
N GLY A 85 -10.46 -8.60 -0.21
CA GLY A 85 -10.13 -7.30 0.38
C GLY A 85 -10.60 -6.07 -0.41
N SER A 86 -10.20 -4.90 0.08
CA SER A 86 -10.77 -3.62 -0.33
C SER A 86 -10.26 -3.12 -1.69
N LYS A 87 -11.19 -2.72 -2.56
CA LYS A 87 -10.87 -2.03 -3.82
C LYS A 87 -10.10 -0.73 -3.58
N LEU A 88 -10.51 0.03 -2.56
CA LEU A 88 -9.84 1.28 -2.17
C LEU A 88 -8.36 1.03 -1.81
N ALA A 89 -8.08 0.00 -1.00
CA ALA A 89 -6.71 -0.33 -0.61
C ALA A 89 -5.83 -0.69 -1.82
N ARG A 90 -6.35 -1.49 -2.76
CA ARG A 90 -5.62 -1.84 -3.98
C ARG A 90 -5.36 -0.63 -4.87
N THR A 91 -6.34 0.26 -5.01
CA THR A 91 -6.18 1.50 -5.78
C THR A 91 -5.12 2.39 -5.14
N GLU A 92 -5.18 2.59 -3.83
CA GLU A 92 -4.22 3.45 -3.12
C GLU A 92 -2.80 2.91 -3.21
N LEU A 93 -2.59 1.61 -2.97
CA LEU A 93 -1.27 0.98 -3.10
C LEU A 93 -0.77 0.99 -4.55
N TYR A 94 -1.66 0.86 -5.54
CA TYR A 94 -1.30 1.04 -6.94
C TYR A 94 -0.85 2.47 -7.21
N LEU A 95 -1.59 3.48 -6.72
CA LEU A 95 -1.26 4.88 -6.89
C LEU A 95 0.07 5.22 -6.22
N TRP A 96 0.32 4.78 -4.99
CA TRP A 96 1.62 4.90 -4.33
C TRP A 96 2.75 4.32 -5.18
N CYS A 97 2.61 3.06 -5.64
CA CYS A 97 3.67 2.45 -6.45
C CYS A 97 3.86 3.19 -7.77
N TYR A 98 2.80 3.67 -8.40
CA TYR A 98 2.88 4.41 -9.65
C TYR A 98 3.51 5.80 -9.47
N SER A 99 3.11 6.54 -8.43
CA SER A 99 3.51 7.92 -8.23
C SER A 99 4.86 8.05 -7.53
N VAL A 100 5.19 7.14 -6.61
CA VAL A 100 6.41 7.22 -5.81
C VAL A 100 7.50 6.37 -6.45
N VAL A 101 7.23 5.07 -6.65
CA VAL A 101 8.26 4.12 -7.11
C VAL A 101 8.50 4.24 -8.62
N ALA A 102 7.46 4.11 -9.44
CA ALA A 102 7.61 4.02 -10.90
C ALA A 102 8.06 5.35 -11.54
N LYS A 103 7.68 6.48 -10.96
CA LYS A 103 8.13 7.81 -11.40
C LYS A 103 9.48 8.24 -10.81
N GLY A 104 10.08 7.44 -9.92
CA GLY A 104 11.39 7.73 -9.32
C GLY A 104 11.38 8.95 -8.41
N ASN A 105 10.30 9.16 -7.65
CA ASN A 105 10.23 10.26 -6.70
C ASN A 105 11.06 9.90 -5.44
N LYS A 106 12.33 10.35 -5.44
CA LYS A 106 13.30 10.47 -4.33
C LYS A 106 12.96 9.70 -3.04
N LEU A 107 12.87 8.37 -3.12
CA LEU A 107 12.96 7.51 -1.95
C LEU A 107 14.42 7.52 -1.47
N THR A 108 14.75 8.29 -0.44
CA THR A 108 16.12 8.39 0.10
C THR A 108 16.46 7.27 1.07
N SER A 109 15.45 6.63 1.65
CA SER A 109 15.58 5.51 2.59
C SER A 109 16.21 4.29 1.90
N GLU A 110 16.89 3.47 2.70
CA GLU A 110 17.50 2.23 2.20
C GLU A 110 16.44 1.24 1.69
N ILE A 111 15.33 1.09 2.43
CA ILE A 111 14.19 0.26 1.98
C ILE A 111 13.59 0.80 0.68
N GLY A 112 13.46 2.11 0.56
CA GLY A 112 12.92 2.74 -0.63
C GLY A 112 13.77 2.46 -1.87
N LYS A 113 15.09 2.57 -1.76
CA LYS A 113 16.03 2.17 -2.83
C LYS A 113 15.90 0.70 -3.18
N GLN A 114 15.72 -0.19 -2.20
CA GLN A 114 15.50 -1.61 -2.46
C GLN A 114 14.17 -1.88 -3.20
N ILE A 115 13.12 -1.12 -2.91
CA ILE A 115 11.84 -1.20 -3.62
C ILE A 115 12.00 -0.72 -5.07
N GLU A 116 12.70 0.38 -5.30
CA GLU A 116 13.00 0.89 -6.64
C GLU A 116 13.82 -0.12 -7.46
N ALA A 117 14.90 -0.67 -6.87
CA ALA A 117 15.70 -1.71 -7.51
C ALA A 117 14.84 -2.93 -7.87
N LYS A 118 13.93 -3.35 -6.98
CA LYS A 118 13.01 -4.45 -7.26
C LYS A 118 12.03 -4.13 -8.37
N TYR A 119 11.53 -2.90 -8.44
CA TYR A 119 10.67 -2.45 -9.52
C TYR A 119 11.39 -2.57 -10.87
N GLN A 120 12.63 -2.10 -10.95
CA GLN A 120 13.43 -2.18 -12.18
C GLN A 120 13.66 -3.63 -12.61
N GLU A 121 14.08 -4.50 -11.68
CA GLU A 121 14.27 -5.94 -11.93
C GLU A 121 12.98 -6.59 -12.48
N ILE A 122 11.82 -6.28 -11.90
CA ILE A 122 10.53 -6.78 -12.37
C ILE A 122 10.21 -6.24 -13.76
N SER A 123 10.49 -4.96 -14.00
CA SER A 123 10.20 -4.29 -15.26
C SER A 123 11.03 -4.87 -16.41
N GLU A 124 12.31 -5.13 -16.20
CA GLU A 124 13.22 -5.75 -17.17
C GLU A 124 12.77 -7.17 -17.53
N LYS A 125 12.42 -7.98 -16.52
CA LYS A 125 11.93 -9.35 -16.72
C LYS A 125 10.62 -9.40 -17.51
N LEU A 126 9.75 -8.39 -17.35
CA LEU A 126 8.44 -8.34 -18.00
C LEU A 126 8.47 -7.69 -19.38
N ARG A 127 9.47 -6.82 -19.65
CA ARG A 127 9.59 -6.07 -20.89
C ARG A 127 9.53 -6.93 -22.16
N PRO A 128 10.14 -8.14 -22.24
CA PRO A 128 10.04 -8.96 -23.45
C PRO A 128 8.67 -9.61 -23.65
N THR A 129 7.88 -9.82 -22.59
CA THR A 129 6.67 -10.67 -22.62
C THR A 129 5.37 -9.88 -22.52
N VAL A 130 5.38 -8.69 -21.93
CA VAL A 130 4.19 -7.90 -21.65
C VAL A 130 4.38 -6.47 -22.16
N LYS A 131 3.42 -5.99 -22.96
CA LYS A 131 3.44 -4.65 -23.56
C LYS A 131 2.24 -3.79 -23.11
N GLY A 132 2.36 -2.49 -23.32
CA GLY A 132 1.29 -1.50 -23.14
C GLY A 132 0.78 -1.38 -21.70
N ALA A 133 -0.50 -1.02 -21.53
CA ALA A 133 -1.09 -0.78 -20.20
C ALA A 133 -1.04 -1.99 -19.26
N LYS A 134 -0.95 -3.21 -19.79
CA LYS A 134 -0.81 -4.45 -19.00
C LYS A 134 0.56 -4.53 -18.32
N PHE A 135 1.60 -3.98 -18.95
CA PHE A 135 2.97 -3.98 -18.41
C PHE A 135 3.05 -3.18 -17.11
N ALA A 136 2.61 -1.92 -17.13
CA ALA A 136 2.63 -1.05 -15.95
C ALA A 136 1.80 -1.63 -14.80
N LYS A 137 0.60 -2.15 -15.11
CA LYS A 137 -0.26 -2.80 -14.10
C LYS A 137 0.42 -3.98 -13.42
N LEU A 138 1.13 -4.82 -14.18
CA LEU A 138 1.78 -6.00 -13.64
C LEU A 138 3.05 -5.66 -12.86
N CYS A 139 3.84 -4.69 -13.31
CA CYS A 139 5.00 -4.19 -12.59
C CYS A 139 4.58 -3.62 -11.22
N ASN A 140 3.58 -2.74 -11.20
CA ASN A 140 3.06 -2.16 -9.97
C ASN A 140 2.51 -3.24 -9.03
N ALA A 141 1.68 -4.16 -9.55
CA ALA A 141 1.08 -5.22 -8.72
C ALA A 141 2.12 -6.14 -8.07
N ARG A 142 3.17 -6.53 -8.80
CA ARG A 142 4.25 -7.38 -8.28
C ARG A 142 5.14 -6.63 -7.29
N THR A 143 5.42 -5.37 -7.55
CA THR A 143 6.22 -4.52 -6.66
C THR A 143 5.50 -4.29 -5.33
N VAL A 144 4.21 -3.92 -5.36
CA VAL A 144 3.38 -3.81 -4.15
C VAL A 144 3.36 -5.13 -3.38
N ALA A 145 3.21 -6.26 -4.07
CA ALA A 145 3.18 -7.56 -3.40
C ALA A 145 4.50 -7.91 -2.68
N VAL A 146 5.64 -7.42 -3.16
CA VAL A 146 6.94 -7.52 -2.47
C VAL A 146 6.99 -6.56 -1.30
N ALA A 147 6.68 -5.28 -1.53
CA ALA A 147 6.72 -4.23 -0.53
C ALA A 147 5.83 -4.56 0.67
N LEU A 148 4.63 -5.11 0.48
CA LEU A 148 3.76 -5.53 1.58
C LEU A 148 4.34 -6.66 2.44
N ARG A 149 5.20 -7.51 1.88
CA ARG A 149 5.88 -8.55 2.69
C ARG A 149 6.91 -7.92 3.61
N TRP A 150 7.71 -7.00 3.08
CA TRP A 150 8.69 -6.26 3.85
C TRP A 150 8.00 -5.38 4.90
N LEU A 151 6.94 -4.67 4.50
CA LEU A 151 6.18 -3.79 5.38
C LEU A 151 5.64 -4.54 6.60
N TYR A 152 5.06 -5.72 6.39
CA TYR A 152 4.56 -6.55 7.49
C TYR A 152 5.68 -6.93 8.47
N ARG A 153 6.84 -7.33 7.95
CA ARG A 153 8.01 -7.69 8.77
C ARG A 153 8.51 -6.49 9.57
N ASP A 154 8.63 -5.34 8.94
CA ASP A 154 9.20 -4.14 9.56
C ASP A 154 8.23 -3.54 10.57
N LEU A 155 6.93 -3.55 10.29
CA LEU A 155 5.89 -3.18 11.27
C LEU A 155 5.89 -4.12 12.48
N ARG A 156 5.98 -5.45 12.26
CA ARG A 156 6.05 -6.43 13.37
C ARG A 156 7.28 -6.20 14.24
N ARG A 157 8.42 -5.81 13.64
CA ARG A 157 9.69 -5.58 14.35
C ARG A 157 9.69 -4.27 15.16
N ASN A 158 9.06 -3.21 14.65
CA ASN A 158 9.17 -1.87 15.25
C ASN A 158 7.93 -1.46 16.05
N CYS A 159 6.74 -1.98 15.71
CA CYS A 159 5.48 -1.57 16.33
C CYS A 159 4.94 -2.55 17.38
N LEU A 160 5.37 -3.81 17.35
CA LEU A 160 5.05 -4.78 18.41
C LEU A 160 6.29 -4.95 19.28
N LYS A 161 6.21 -4.49 20.53
CA LYS A 161 7.19 -4.79 21.57
C LYS A 161 6.73 -6.00 22.37
#